data_AF-A0A841DXI9-F1
#
_entry.id   AF-A0A841DXI9-F1
#
_cell.length_a   1.000
_cell.length_b   1.000
_cell.length_c   1.000
_cell.angle_alpha   90.00
_cell.angle_beta   90.00
_cell.angle_gamma   90.00
#
_symmetry.space_group_name_H-M   'P 1'
#
loop_
_entity.id
_entity.type
_entity.pdbx_description
1 polymer ?
#
loop_
_entity_poly.entity_id
_entity_poly.type
_entity_poly.pdbx_seq_one_letter_code
_entity_poly.pdbx_strand_id
1 'polypeptide(L)'
;MRELREAAGVPLTRAAAESGWDKGHLSRVERGHTKPSRELTEWYDNSFGAGKSLVNQLMELDAAVRAGRDVSQRDIRRHVQPVLLGGSVPIDHHPEDRAELVGETVPDGTRLCRDEQFDKAWEILNSGERPWRDRWLTRQGAAGIPGWLRSPVRERVPDAAPGETVTVTMRLQAPPQVGASTAYFKITDDVGRLYYPGLESPPIYCTIFTVDSP
;
A
#
# COMPACT_ATOMS: atom_id res chain seq x y z
N MET A 1 -6.77 7.88 -0.26
CA MET A 1 -7.58 9.02 -0.79
C MET A 1 -9.02 8.90 -0.32
N ARG A 2 -9.63 7.71 -0.48
CA ARG A 2 -10.97 7.41 0.02
C ARG A 2 -11.14 7.71 1.50
N GLU A 3 -10.15 7.28 2.29
CA GLU A 3 -10.10 7.36 3.75
C GLU A 3 -10.08 8.81 4.22
N LEU A 4 -9.33 9.67 3.51
CA LEU A 4 -9.28 11.12 3.72
C LEU A 4 -10.65 11.75 3.52
N ARG A 5 -11.29 11.44 2.40
CA ARG A 5 -12.62 11.95 2.08
C ARG A 5 -13.66 11.44 3.09
N GLU A 6 -13.62 10.17 3.46
CA GLU A 6 -14.55 9.55 4.41
C GLU A 6 -14.36 10.07 5.84
N ALA A 7 -13.11 10.27 6.29
CA ALA A 7 -12.79 10.90 7.57
C ALA A 7 -13.27 12.35 7.67
N ALA A 8 -13.30 13.08 6.54
CA ALA A 8 -13.90 14.40 6.44
C ALA A 8 -15.45 14.39 6.37
N GLY A 9 -16.08 13.21 6.38
CA GLY A 9 -17.54 13.06 6.27
C GLY A 9 -18.10 13.44 4.90
N VAL A 10 -17.28 13.45 3.85
CA VAL A 10 -17.67 13.88 2.50
C VAL A 10 -18.05 12.67 1.65
N PRO A 11 -19.28 12.57 1.11
CA PRO A 11 -19.62 11.48 0.21
C PRO A 11 -18.94 11.65 -1.17
N LEU A 12 -18.65 10.54 -1.85
CA LEU A 12 -18.00 10.54 -3.17
C LEU A 12 -18.75 11.39 -4.22
N THR A 13 -20.09 11.45 -4.14
CA THR A 13 -20.92 12.29 -5.01
C THR A 13 -20.66 13.79 -4.79
N ARG A 14 -20.46 14.21 -3.54
CA ARG A 14 -20.13 15.60 -3.20
C ARG A 14 -18.72 15.94 -3.66
N ALA A 15 -17.75 15.06 -3.40
CA ALA A 15 -16.39 15.24 -3.88
C ALA A 15 -16.31 15.36 -5.42
N ALA A 16 -17.10 14.57 -6.16
CA ALA A 16 -17.19 14.70 -7.62
C ALA A 16 -17.74 16.07 -8.05
N ALA A 17 -18.80 16.55 -7.39
CA ALA A 17 -19.39 17.86 -7.69
C ALA A 17 -18.46 19.03 -7.36
N GLU A 18 -17.71 18.96 -6.27
CA GLU A 18 -16.79 20.02 -5.82
C GLU A 18 -15.48 20.04 -6.61
N SER A 19 -15.00 18.87 -7.02
CA SER A 19 -13.73 18.72 -7.73
C SER A 19 -13.87 18.92 -9.24
N GLY A 20 -15.05 18.63 -9.80
CA GLY A 20 -15.29 18.66 -11.25
C GLY A 20 -14.86 17.38 -11.99
N TRP A 21 -14.30 16.39 -11.30
CA TRP A 21 -14.00 15.09 -11.89
C TRP A 21 -15.21 14.16 -11.86
N ASP A 22 -15.27 13.26 -12.85
CA ASP A 22 -16.29 12.21 -12.90
C ASP A 22 -16.25 11.30 -11.66
N LYS A 23 -17.42 10.99 -11.11
CA LYS A 23 -17.57 10.12 -9.94
C LYS A 23 -16.97 8.73 -10.17
N GLY A 24 -17.14 8.17 -11.37
CA GLY A 24 -16.58 6.86 -11.73
C GLY A 24 -15.05 6.88 -11.78
N HIS A 25 -14.46 7.96 -12.29
CA HIS A 25 -13.01 8.19 -12.24
C HIS A 25 -12.50 8.26 -10.80
N LEU A 26 -13.11 9.09 -9.94
CA LEU A 26 -12.74 9.18 -8.53
C LEU A 26 -12.84 7.83 -7.84
N SER A 27 -13.89 7.06 -8.13
CA SER A 27 -14.11 5.74 -7.55
C SER A 27 -13.03 4.73 -7.94
N ARG A 28 -12.53 4.77 -9.18
CA ARG A 28 -11.42 3.91 -9.63
C ARG A 28 -10.09 4.30 -8.99
N VAL A 29 -9.85 5.61 -8.87
CA VAL A 29 -8.66 6.14 -8.19
C VAL A 29 -8.66 5.75 -6.72
N GLU A 30 -9.78 5.94 -6.02
CA GLU A 30 -9.92 5.64 -4.60
C GLU A 30 -9.79 4.16 -4.25
N ARG A 31 -10.05 3.25 -5.19
CA ARG A 31 -9.82 1.81 -5.04
C ARG A 31 -8.44 1.35 -5.51
N GLY A 32 -7.59 2.27 -5.98
CA GLY A 32 -6.26 1.94 -6.50
C GLY A 32 -6.24 1.32 -7.90
N HIS A 33 -7.38 1.25 -8.61
CA HIS A 33 -7.43 0.73 -9.99
C HIS A 33 -6.88 1.72 -11.02
N THR A 34 -6.76 3.00 -10.66
CA THR A 34 -6.23 4.04 -11.56
C THR A 34 -5.31 4.95 -10.76
N LYS A 35 -4.12 5.20 -11.30
CA LYS A 35 -3.19 6.14 -10.68
C LYS A 35 -3.77 7.56 -10.72
N PRO A 36 -3.80 8.31 -9.59
CA PRO A 36 -4.28 9.68 -9.58
C PRO A 36 -3.34 10.61 -10.36
N SER A 37 -3.89 11.66 -10.96
CA SER A 37 -3.08 12.78 -11.46
C SER A 37 -2.54 13.61 -10.30
N ARG A 38 -1.48 14.39 -10.55
CA ARG A 38 -0.94 15.31 -9.55
C ARG A 38 -1.97 16.34 -9.09
N GLU A 39 -2.71 16.93 -10.04
CA GLU A 39 -3.76 17.90 -9.76
C GLU A 39 -4.86 17.33 -8.86
N LEU A 40 -5.31 16.10 -9.15
CA LEU A 40 -6.29 15.41 -8.30
C LEU A 40 -5.74 15.14 -6.90
N THR A 41 -4.45 14.81 -6.82
CA THR A 41 -3.77 14.54 -5.54
C THR A 41 -3.63 15.79 -4.69
N GLU A 42 -3.23 16.91 -5.30
CA GLU A 42 -3.18 18.22 -4.66
C GLU A 42 -4.58 18.66 -4.19
N TRP A 43 -5.61 18.42 -4.99
CA TRP A 43 -6.99 18.71 -4.60
C TRP A 43 -7.43 17.90 -3.37
N TYR A 44 -7.17 16.58 -3.33
CA TYR A 44 -7.49 15.75 -2.16
C TYR A 44 -6.73 16.21 -0.91
N ASP A 45 -5.43 16.53 -1.04
CA ASP A 45 -4.61 17.02 0.08
C ASP A 45 -5.19 18.31 0.68
N ASN A 46 -5.59 19.25 -0.17
CA ASN A 46 -6.16 20.54 0.23
C ASN A 46 -7.57 20.40 0.80
N SER A 47 -8.42 19.57 0.17
CA SER A 47 -9.82 19.43 0.54
C SER A 47 -10.05 18.60 1.80
N PHE A 48 -9.16 17.64 2.09
CA PHE A 48 -9.35 16.68 3.19
C PHE A 48 -8.22 16.67 4.23
N GLY A 49 -7.29 17.63 4.16
CA GLY A 49 -6.35 17.89 5.26
C GLY A 49 -5.21 16.90 5.38
N ALA A 50 -4.68 16.40 4.26
CA ALA A 50 -3.49 15.53 4.29
C ALA A 50 -2.15 16.29 4.29
N GLY A 51 -2.14 17.63 4.30
CA GLY A 51 -0.93 18.41 4.61
C GLY A 51 0.24 18.18 3.65
N LYS A 52 -0.04 17.98 2.35
CA LYS A 52 0.91 17.57 1.28
C LYS A 52 1.39 16.12 1.35
N SER A 53 0.87 15.30 2.28
CA SER A 53 1.27 13.91 2.40
C SER A 53 0.99 13.13 1.12
N LEU A 54 -0.21 13.24 0.53
CA LEU A 54 -0.52 12.48 -0.68
C LEU A 54 0.37 12.89 -1.86
N VAL A 55 0.64 14.19 -2.02
CA VAL A 55 1.54 14.69 -3.08
C VAL A 55 2.95 14.17 -2.88
N ASN A 56 3.47 14.18 -1.65
CA ASN A 56 4.79 13.62 -1.34
C ASN A 56 4.82 12.11 -1.64
N GLN A 57 3.77 11.36 -1.28
CA GLN A 57 3.66 9.94 -1.58
C GLN A 57 3.64 9.67 -3.10
N LEU A 58 2.91 10.48 -3.88
CA LEU A 58 2.88 10.37 -5.34
C LEU A 58 4.25 10.65 -5.96
N MET A 59 4.96 11.68 -5.47
CA MET A 59 6.29 12.02 -5.95
C MET A 59 7.32 10.92 -5.65
N GLU A 60 7.25 10.30 -4.48
CA GLU A 60 8.11 9.17 -4.13
C GLU A 60 7.82 7.97 -5.04
N LEU A 61 6.55 7.64 -5.26
CA LEU A 61 6.18 6.59 -6.20
C LEU A 61 6.72 6.88 -7.61
N ASP A 62 6.65 8.12 -8.08
CA ASP A 62 7.21 8.51 -9.37
C ASP A 62 8.74 8.46 -9.42
N ALA A 63 9.42 8.85 -8.34
CA ALA A 63 10.87 8.73 -8.22
C ALA A 63 11.30 7.26 -8.20
N ALA A 64 10.58 6.41 -7.47
CA ALA A 64 10.78 4.98 -7.41
C ALA A 64 10.58 4.32 -8.80
N VAL A 65 9.48 4.61 -9.48
CA VAL A 65 9.21 4.08 -10.82
C VAL A 65 10.30 4.50 -11.81
N ARG A 66 10.79 5.75 -11.72
CA ARG A 66 11.92 6.23 -12.55
C ARG A 66 13.21 5.50 -12.22
N ALA A 67 13.57 5.38 -10.95
CA ALA A 67 14.75 4.64 -10.52
C ALA A 67 14.72 3.17 -10.98
N GLY A 68 13.57 2.50 -10.86
CA GLY A 68 13.39 1.13 -11.35
C GLY A 68 13.52 1.00 -12.87
N ARG A 69 13.05 2.01 -13.64
CA ARG A 69 13.27 2.06 -15.10
C ARG A 69 14.73 2.27 -15.46
N ASP A 70 15.46 3.11 -14.72
CA ASP A 70 16.87 3.39 -14.98
C ASP A 70 17.77 2.19 -14.61
N VAL A 71 17.45 1.50 -13.51
CA VAL A 71 18.10 0.25 -13.12
C VAL A 71 17.81 -0.83 -14.16
N SER A 72 16.54 -0.98 -14.56
CA SER A 72 16.12 -1.86 -15.65
C SER A 72 16.88 -1.61 -16.96
N GLN A 73 17.02 -0.36 -17.40
CA GLN A 73 17.79 -0.03 -18.60
C GLN A 73 19.29 -0.32 -18.48
N ARG A 74 19.87 -0.20 -17.28
CA ARG A 74 21.28 -0.54 -17.04
C ARG A 74 21.50 -2.05 -17.00
N ASP A 75 20.57 -2.80 -16.43
CA ASP A 75 20.61 -4.27 -16.32
C ASP A 75 20.39 -4.95 -17.69
N ILE A 76 19.49 -4.41 -18.53
CA ILE A 76 19.31 -4.82 -19.93
C ILE A 76 20.62 -4.75 -20.73
N ARG A 77 21.49 -3.77 -20.46
CA ARG A 77 22.81 -3.67 -21.09
C ARG A 77 23.82 -4.71 -20.58
N ARG A 78 23.54 -5.38 -19.45
CA ARG A 78 24.43 -6.35 -18.79
C ARG A 78 23.93 -7.80 -18.85
N HIS A 79 22.88 -8.11 -19.64
CA HIS A 79 22.22 -9.44 -19.63
C HIS A 79 21.71 -9.88 -18.25
N VAL A 80 21.48 -8.93 -17.34
CA VAL A 80 20.82 -9.19 -16.05
C VAL A 80 19.37 -8.75 -16.23
N GLN A 81 18.41 -9.59 -15.85
CA GLN A 81 16.99 -9.23 -15.97
C GLN A 81 16.66 -8.02 -15.08
N PRO A 82 15.84 -7.08 -15.56
CA PRO A 82 15.65 -5.77 -14.95
C PRO A 82 14.98 -5.82 -13.57
N VAL A 83 15.58 -5.15 -12.58
CA VAL A 83 14.99 -4.89 -11.26
C VAL A 83 14.01 -3.72 -11.36
N LEU A 84 12.71 -3.99 -11.50
CA LEU A 84 11.65 -3.02 -11.25
C LEU A 84 11.50 -2.80 -9.74
N LEU A 85 11.15 -1.57 -9.34
CA LEU A 85 10.74 -1.29 -7.96
C LEU A 85 9.41 -2.01 -7.70
N GLY A 86 9.52 -3.11 -6.97
CA GLY A 86 8.60 -4.23 -7.00
C GLY A 86 9.29 -5.39 -7.71
N GLY A 87 9.89 -6.30 -6.93
CA GLY A 87 10.68 -7.41 -7.42
C GLY A 87 10.03 -8.13 -8.61
N SER A 88 10.86 -8.69 -9.49
CA SER A 88 10.35 -9.54 -10.58
C SER A 88 9.44 -10.62 -9.99
N VAL A 89 8.24 -10.73 -10.54
CA VAL A 89 7.38 -11.89 -10.27
C VAL A 89 8.17 -13.13 -10.75
N PRO A 90 8.40 -14.14 -9.89
CA PRO A 90 9.20 -15.32 -10.25
C PRO A 90 8.71 -15.97 -11.55
N ILE A 91 9.58 -16.58 -12.37
CA ILE A 91 9.14 -17.31 -13.57
C ILE A 91 8.18 -18.47 -13.21
N ASP A 92 8.34 -19.03 -12.01
CA ASP A 92 7.49 -20.06 -11.40
C ASP A 92 6.26 -19.51 -10.67
N HIS A 93 5.94 -18.21 -10.82
CA HIS A 93 4.67 -17.69 -10.34
C HIS A 93 3.51 -18.44 -11.00
N HIS A 94 2.63 -19.03 -10.18
CA HIS A 94 1.43 -19.66 -10.69
C HIS A 94 0.30 -18.62 -10.72
N PRO A 95 -0.50 -18.52 -11.79
CA PRO A 95 -1.72 -17.71 -11.82
C PRO A 95 -2.75 -18.08 -10.73
N GLU A 96 -2.57 -19.24 -10.10
CA GLU A 96 -3.39 -19.76 -8.99
C GLU A 96 -2.72 -19.53 -7.62
N ASP A 97 -1.60 -18.82 -7.53
CA ASP A 97 -1.04 -18.39 -6.24
C ASP A 97 -1.66 -17.03 -5.87
N ARG A 98 -2.80 -17.09 -5.17
CA ARG A 98 -3.66 -15.95 -4.84
C ARG A 98 -3.88 -15.85 -3.33
N ALA A 99 -3.88 -14.64 -2.81
CA ALA A 99 -4.19 -14.21 -1.44
C ALA A 99 -5.24 -13.09 -1.40
N GLU A 100 -6.29 -13.26 -0.62
CA GLU A 100 -7.30 -12.23 -0.44
C GLU A 100 -7.21 -11.64 0.97
N LEU A 101 -7.25 -10.31 1.08
CA LEU A 101 -7.38 -9.66 2.38
C LEU A 101 -8.84 -9.79 2.83
N VAL A 102 -9.08 -10.54 3.90
CA VAL A 102 -10.43 -10.82 4.42
C VAL A 102 -10.76 -10.10 5.72
N GLY A 103 -9.73 -9.59 6.43
CA GLY A 103 -9.91 -8.87 7.68
C GLY A 103 -8.66 -8.10 8.11
N GLU A 104 -8.83 -7.16 9.04
CA GLU A 104 -7.73 -6.43 9.65
C GLU A 104 -8.10 -5.85 11.02
N THR A 105 -7.10 -5.68 11.90
CA THR A 105 -7.21 -4.82 13.09
C THR A 105 -6.79 -3.39 12.75
N VAL A 106 -7.07 -2.44 13.65
CA VAL A 106 -6.75 -1.00 13.45
C VAL A 106 -7.22 -0.53 12.07
N PRO A 107 -8.54 -0.34 11.90
CA PRO A 107 -9.14 -0.05 10.60
C PRO A 107 -8.46 1.13 9.92
N ASP A 108 -8.38 1.09 8.60
CA ASP A 108 -7.90 2.24 7.83
C ASP A 108 -8.62 3.54 8.21
N GLY A 109 -7.83 4.60 8.36
CA GLY A 109 -8.28 5.90 8.83
C GLY A 109 -8.35 6.04 10.35
N THR A 110 -7.82 5.08 11.12
CA THR A 110 -7.65 5.24 12.57
C THR A 110 -6.80 6.49 12.88
N ARG A 111 -7.23 7.26 13.88
CA ARG A 111 -6.52 8.45 14.36
C ARG A 111 -5.59 8.06 15.51
N LEU A 112 -4.31 8.38 15.38
CA LEU A 112 -3.27 8.04 16.36
C LEU A 112 -2.46 9.28 16.72
N CYS A 113 -1.97 9.33 17.95
CA CYS A 113 -1.05 10.39 18.36
C CYS A 113 0.29 10.28 17.64
N ARG A 114 1.03 11.39 17.60
CA ARG A 114 2.41 11.41 17.10
C ARG A 114 3.26 10.34 17.79
N ASP A 115 4.05 9.65 16.99
CA ASP A 115 4.98 8.60 17.44
C ASP A 115 4.33 7.42 18.20
N GLU A 116 2.99 7.33 18.20
CA GLU A 116 2.26 6.23 18.82
C GLU A 116 2.55 4.90 18.12
N GLN A 117 2.82 3.87 18.91
CA GLN A 117 3.08 2.51 18.44
C GLN A 117 1.84 1.64 18.58
N PHE A 118 1.54 0.82 17.57
CA PHE A 118 0.37 -0.04 17.55
C PHE A 118 0.67 -1.34 16.79
N ASP A 119 -0.06 -2.41 17.12
CA ASP A 119 0.04 -3.68 16.41
C ASP A 119 -1.07 -3.75 15.35
N LYS A 120 -0.67 -3.77 14.07
CA LYS A 120 -1.56 -3.94 12.92
C LYS A 120 -1.55 -5.40 12.51
N ALA A 121 -2.71 -6.02 12.46
CA ALA A 121 -2.87 -7.38 11.99
C ALA A 121 -3.73 -7.41 10.73
N TRP A 122 -3.35 -8.25 9.77
CA TRP A 122 -4.13 -8.56 8.57
C TRP A 122 -4.46 -10.04 8.56
N GLU A 123 -5.71 -10.36 8.26
CA GLU A 123 -6.18 -11.71 7.99
C GLU A 123 -6.19 -11.93 6.48
N ILE A 124 -5.38 -12.88 6.03
CA ILE A 124 -5.10 -13.12 4.62
C ILE A 124 -5.49 -14.55 4.30
N LEU A 125 -6.44 -14.70 3.37
CA LEU A 125 -6.91 -15.99 2.86
C LEU A 125 -6.05 -16.45 1.69
N ASN A 126 -5.55 -17.68 1.70
CA ASN A 126 -5.03 -18.32 0.50
C ASN A 126 -6.18 -18.71 -0.43
N SER A 127 -6.60 -17.80 -1.31
CA SER A 127 -7.65 -18.01 -2.31
C SER A 127 -7.15 -18.69 -3.59
N GLY A 128 -5.92 -19.17 -3.56
CA GLY A 128 -5.27 -19.90 -4.62
C GLY A 128 -5.48 -21.42 -4.55
N GLU A 129 -4.80 -22.14 -5.44
CA GLU A 129 -4.78 -23.61 -5.48
C GLU A 129 -3.43 -24.20 -5.00
N ARG A 130 -2.46 -23.33 -4.71
CA ARG A 130 -1.11 -23.74 -4.25
C ARG A 130 -0.93 -23.43 -2.76
N PRO A 131 -0.32 -24.34 -1.98
CA PRO A 131 0.02 -24.04 -0.59
C PRO A 131 1.12 -22.97 -0.51
N TRP A 132 1.02 -22.07 0.45
CA TRP A 132 2.06 -21.11 0.78
C TRP A 132 3.08 -21.72 1.72
N ARG A 133 4.35 -21.51 1.38
CA ARG A 133 5.51 -21.82 2.22
C ARG A 133 6.54 -20.72 2.09
N ASP A 134 7.24 -20.45 3.19
CA ASP A 134 8.35 -19.51 3.26
C ASP A 134 8.02 -18.12 2.68
N ARG A 135 6.83 -17.64 3.01
CA ARG A 135 6.31 -16.35 2.57
C ARG A 135 6.54 -15.26 3.61
N TRP A 136 6.65 -14.03 3.11
CA TRP A 136 6.89 -12.82 3.87
C TRP A 136 5.95 -11.73 3.42
N LEU A 137 5.45 -10.92 4.35
CA LEU A 137 4.75 -9.69 4.04
C LEU A 137 5.78 -8.56 4.08
N THR A 138 6.06 -7.98 2.91
CA THR A 138 7.20 -7.07 2.71
C THR A 138 6.73 -5.66 2.38
N ARG A 139 7.25 -4.66 3.11
CA ARG A 139 6.99 -3.24 2.92
C ARG A 139 7.41 -2.79 1.52
N GLN A 140 6.52 -2.05 0.85
CA GLN A 140 6.78 -1.41 -0.43
C GLN A 140 7.10 0.09 -0.21
N GLY A 141 8.03 0.63 -0.99
CA GLY A 141 8.53 2.00 -0.82
C GLY A 141 9.53 2.13 0.32
N ALA A 142 9.99 3.35 0.61
CA ALA A 142 10.99 3.56 1.63
C ALA A 142 10.38 3.40 3.04
N ALA A 143 10.90 2.43 3.81
CA ALA A 143 10.59 2.30 5.22
C ALA A 143 11.34 3.40 6.00
N GLY A 144 10.61 4.24 6.74
CA GLY A 144 11.23 5.16 7.71
C GLY A 144 11.63 6.54 7.19
N ILE A 145 11.11 6.99 6.04
CA ILE A 145 11.22 8.41 5.67
C ILE A 145 10.40 9.26 6.66
N PRO A 146 10.94 10.39 7.17
CA PRO A 146 10.19 11.31 8.03
C PRO A 146 8.86 11.72 7.39
N GLY A 147 7.75 11.51 8.10
CA GLY A 147 6.39 11.79 7.60
C GLY A 147 5.60 10.56 7.19
N TRP A 148 6.25 9.40 7.17
CA TRP A 148 5.64 8.14 6.81
C TRP A 148 5.48 7.22 8.02
N LEU A 149 4.45 6.38 7.95
CA LEU A 149 4.21 5.28 8.87
C LEU A 149 5.45 4.37 8.90
N ARG A 150 6.01 4.19 10.09
CA ARG A 150 7.17 3.32 10.30
C ARG A 150 6.69 1.88 10.49
N SER A 151 7.43 0.95 9.89
CA SER A 151 7.16 -0.49 9.95
C SER A 151 8.47 -1.28 9.92
N PRO A 152 8.45 -2.55 10.32
CA PRO A 152 9.44 -3.53 9.88
C PRO A 152 9.52 -3.56 8.35
N VAL A 153 10.67 -3.98 7.82
CA VAL A 153 10.85 -4.18 6.37
C VAL A 153 10.03 -5.36 5.87
N ARG A 154 9.96 -6.43 6.68
CA ARG A 154 9.16 -7.63 6.39
C ARG A 154 8.77 -8.35 7.67
N GLU A 155 7.71 -9.15 7.60
CA GLU A 155 7.23 -10.04 8.66
C GLU A 155 6.88 -11.42 8.06
N ARG A 156 7.01 -12.50 8.84
CA ARG A 156 6.73 -13.84 8.31
C ARG A 156 5.23 -14.02 8.09
N VAL A 157 4.85 -14.54 6.92
CA VAL A 157 3.50 -15.05 6.67
C VAL A 157 3.49 -16.52 7.08
N PRO A 158 2.54 -16.95 7.94
CA PRO A 158 2.39 -18.37 8.25
C PRO A 158 2.16 -19.20 6.98
N ASP A 159 2.64 -20.45 7.00
CA ASP A 159 2.31 -21.42 5.95
C ASP A 159 0.77 -21.58 5.89
N ALA A 160 0.22 -21.72 4.68
CA ALA A 160 -1.24 -21.78 4.48
C ALA A 160 -1.59 -22.75 3.34
N ALA A 161 -2.49 -23.70 3.59
CA ALA A 161 -3.09 -24.51 2.54
C ALA A 161 -4.09 -23.67 1.70
N PRO A 162 -4.45 -24.12 0.47
CA PRO A 162 -5.58 -23.56 -0.27
C PRO A 162 -6.84 -23.48 0.58
N GLY A 163 -7.47 -22.31 0.63
CA GLY A 163 -8.67 -22.02 1.43
C GLY A 163 -8.41 -21.66 2.91
N GLU A 164 -7.15 -21.66 3.37
CA GLU A 164 -6.80 -21.32 4.75
C GLU A 164 -6.57 -19.81 4.93
N THR A 165 -7.07 -19.26 6.04
CA THR A 165 -6.82 -17.88 6.46
C THR A 165 -5.73 -17.83 7.51
N VAL A 166 -4.73 -16.97 7.31
CA VAL A 166 -3.64 -16.73 8.26
C VAL A 166 -3.61 -15.28 8.71
N THR A 167 -3.14 -15.05 9.93
CA THR A 167 -2.97 -13.70 10.48
C THR A 167 -1.50 -13.31 10.46
N VAL A 168 -1.21 -12.11 9.94
CA VAL A 168 0.11 -11.50 9.98
C VAL A 168 0.04 -10.22 10.80
N THR A 169 0.86 -10.10 11.85
CA THR A 169 0.87 -8.95 12.75
C THR A 169 2.20 -8.21 12.67
N MET A 170 2.15 -6.91 12.41
CA MET A 170 3.32 -6.02 12.43
C MET A 170 3.15 -4.92 13.48
N ARG A 171 4.22 -4.66 14.23
CA ARG A 171 4.32 -3.47 15.08
C ARG A 171 4.61 -2.24 14.22
N LEU A 172 3.66 -1.32 14.11
CA LEU A 172 3.77 -0.08 13.34
C LEU A 172 3.89 1.13 14.27
N GLN A 173 4.34 2.26 13.72
CA GLN A 173 4.42 3.51 14.47
C GLN A 173 4.01 4.71 13.61
N ALA A 174 3.15 5.55 14.18
CA ALA A 174 2.72 6.81 13.56
C ALA A 174 3.91 7.76 13.35
N PRO A 175 3.94 8.53 12.24
CA PRO A 175 4.96 9.55 12.05
C PRO A 175 4.83 10.69 13.09
N PRO A 176 5.87 11.53 13.25
CA PRO A 176 5.79 12.73 14.08
C PRO A 176 5.00 13.88 13.40
N GLN A 177 4.70 13.74 12.11
CA GLN A 177 4.03 14.76 11.30
C GLN A 177 2.53 14.46 11.26
N VAL A 178 1.72 15.48 11.52
CA VAL A 178 0.26 15.38 11.48
C VAL A 178 -0.21 15.23 10.03
N GLY A 179 -1.24 14.40 9.82
CA GLY A 179 -1.81 14.15 8.50
C GLY A 179 -2.04 12.67 8.22
N ALA A 180 -2.53 12.37 7.03
CA ALA A 180 -2.70 11.00 6.57
C ALA A 180 -1.33 10.38 6.25
N SER A 181 -1.16 9.12 6.60
CA SER A 181 0.02 8.35 6.24
C SER A 181 -0.35 6.91 5.91
N THR A 182 0.13 6.42 4.76
CA THR A 182 -0.15 5.06 4.27
C THR A 182 1.13 4.26 4.07
N ALA A 183 1.13 3.01 4.52
CA ALA A 183 2.15 2.01 4.20
C ALA A 183 1.55 0.88 3.35
N TYR A 184 2.25 0.48 2.28
CA TYR A 184 1.84 -0.61 1.39
C TYR A 184 2.72 -1.84 1.58
N PHE A 185 2.16 -3.03 1.44
CA PHE A 185 2.85 -4.30 1.61
C PHE A 185 2.51 -5.26 0.45
N LYS A 186 3.43 -6.18 0.16
CA LYS A 186 3.21 -7.29 -0.78
C LYS A 186 3.76 -8.58 -0.20
N ILE A 187 3.16 -9.72 -0.56
CA ILE A 187 3.72 -11.03 -0.23
C ILE A 187 4.94 -11.29 -1.11
N THR A 188 6.00 -11.82 -0.52
CA THR A 188 7.26 -12.19 -1.17
C THR A 188 7.78 -13.54 -0.66
N ASP A 189 8.76 -14.12 -1.35
CA ASP A 189 9.62 -15.15 -0.76
C ASP A 189 10.72 -14.54 0.10
N ASP A 190 11.64 -15.40 0.56
CA ASP A 190 12.81 -15.10 1.38
C ASP A 190 13.83 -14.19 0.69
N VAL A 191 13.95 -14.28 -0.64
CA VAL A 191 14.82 -13.46 -1.49
C VAL A 191 14.13 -12.17 -1.99
N GLY A 192 12.88 -11.92 -1.59
CA GLY A 192 12.14 -10.69 -1.87
C GLY A 192 11.48 -10.65 -3.25
N ARG A 193 11.38 -11.78 -3.95
CA ARG A 193 10.61 -11.88 -5.19
C ARG A 193 9.13 -11.81 -4.87
N LEU A 194 8.40 -11.09 -5.71
CA LEU A 194 6.98 -10.82 -5.44
C LEU A 194 6.14 -12.06 -5.73
N TYR A 195 5.34 -12.45 -4.74
CA TYR A 195 4.26 -13.39 -4.92
C TYR A 195 2.95 -12.62 -4.84
N TYR A 196 2.54 -12.09 -5.99
CA TYR A 196 1.15 -11.78 -6.32
C TYR A 196 1.01 -11.23 -7.75
N PRO A 197 0.56 -12.02 -8.73
CA PRO A 197 0.14 -11.54 -10.04
C PRO A 197 -1.39 -11.55 -10.13
N GLY A 198 -2.03 -10.65 -9.39
CA GLY A 198 -3.47 -10.44 -9.46
C GLY A 198 -3.76 -8.95 -9.40
N LEU A 199 -4.13 -8.37 -10.54
CA LEU A 199 -4.52 -6.96 -10.67
C LEU A 199 -5.86 -6.64 -9.98
N GLU A 200 -6.54 -7.65 -9.41
CA GLU A 200 -7.92 -7.60 -8.98
C GLU A 200 -8.12 -7.66 -7.44
N SER A 201 -7.07 -7.94 -6.66
CA SER A 201 -7.17 -7.99 -5.20
C SER A 201 -6.86 -6.63 -4.56
N PRO A 202 -7.58 -6.23 -3.50
CA PRO A 202 -7.23 -5.04 -2.73
C PRO A 202 -5.77 -5.12 -2.25
N PRO A 203 -4.99 -4.03 -2.33
CA PRO A 203 -3.64 -4.03 -1.80
C PRO A 203 -3.67 -4.28 -0.28
N ILE A 204 -2.63 -4.91 0.25
CA ILE A 204 -2.41 -4.94 1.69
C ILE A 204 -1.76 -3.61 2.07
N TYR A 205 -2.45 -2.79 2.83
CA TYR A 205 -1.93 -1.51 3.31
C TYR A 205 -2.43 -1.19 4.72
N CYS A 206 -1.89 -0.11 5.27
CA CYS A 206 -2.40 0.51 6.49
C CYS A 206 -2.37 2.01 6.30
N THR A 207 -3.53 2.66 6.42
CA THR A 207 -3.68 4.12 6.44
C THR A 207 -4.08 4.58 7.83
N ILE A 208 -3.36 5.56 8.37
CA ILE A 208 -3.69 6.23 9.63
C ILE A 208 -3.74 7.74 9.46
N PHE A 209 -4.34 8.42 10.43
CA PHE A 209 -4.26 9.86 10.60
C PHE A 209 -3.49 10.19 11.87
N THR A 210 -2.29 10.73 11.70
CA THR A 210 -1.56 11.28 12.84
C THR A 210 -2.19 12.58 13.26
N VAL A 211 -2.52 12.70 14.55
CA VAL A 211 -3.09 13.90 15.18
C VAL A 211 -2.19 14.40 16.31
N ASP A 212 -2.39 15.65 16.71
CA ASP A 212 -1.79 16.18 17.94
C ASP A 212 -2.33 15.43 19.17
N SER A 213 -1.51 15.37 20.22
CA SER A 213 -1.98 14.93 21.53
C SER A 213 -3.15 15.83 22.00
N PRO A 214 -4.18 15.25 22.62
CA PRO A 214 -5.35 15.99 23.08
C PRO A 214 -5.01 17.05 24.13
#